data_AF-A0A845DE07-F1
#
_entry.id   AF-A0A845DE07-F1
#
_cell.length_a   1.000
_cell.length_b   1.000
_cell.length_c   1.000
_cell.angle_alpha   90.00
_cell.angle_beta   90.00
_cell.angle_gamma   90.00
#
_symmetry.space_group_name_H-M   'P 1'
#
loop_
_entity.id
_entity.type
_entity.pdbx_description
1 polymer ?
#
loop_
_entity_poly.entity_id
_entity_poly.type
_entity_poly.pdbx_seq_one_letter_code
_entity_poly.pdbx_strand_id
1 'polypeptide(L)'
;MSRPEAGLETGSRYGRDVLTATSQDFIHWTDPVYINYTEGRTDELYINGITPYFRAPHIFLGFPVRYIDRGWSDAIEDLPELTNRRRRANAKSENDTSERRGSALTDSMFMTSRDGQTFKLWPETFIRPGLRPRDNWAYGDNYPNWGLVTTKSAIDGAPDEISLYLTEGYWRGESLNLRRYTLRLDGFVSVQAPLSGGEVVTKALTFAGRQLMLNFSASAAGSIRVEILRDQMDAPISGFTLDDCVEVLGDDLARVVRWADGPDVSRLAGKPVRLRFVLKDADLFSFRFSE
;
A
#
# COMPACT_ATOMS: atom_id res chain seq x y z
N MET A 1 16.27 -27.36 -6.32
CA MET A 1 14.84 -27.58 -6.59
C MET A 1 14.42 -26.64 -7.70
N SER A 2 13.98 -27.18 -8.82
CA SER A 2 13.50 -26.45 -9.99
C SER A 2 12.24 -25.63 -9.65
N ARG A 3 12.17 -24.38 -10.12
CA ARG A 3 10.94 -23.57 -10.06
C ARG A 3 9.88 -24.23 -10.98
N PRO A 4 8.66 -24.48 -10.50
CA PRO A 4 7.57 -24.88 -11.39
C PRO A 4 7.04 -23.68 -12.18
N GLU A 5 6.55 -23.97 -13.39
CA GLU A 5 5.93 -23.02 -14.31
C GLU A 5 4.66 -22.39 -13.71
N ALA A 6 4.43 -21.12 -14.08
CA ALA A 6 3.32 -20.30 -13.61
C ALA A 6 1.98 -20.76 -14.24
N GLY A 7 1.29 -21.68 -13.57
CA GLY A 7 -0.16 -21.88 -13.70
C GLY A 7 -0.90 -20.97 -12.71
N LEU A 8 -2.02 -20.39 -13.15
CA LEU A 8 -3.00 -19.68 -12.32
C LEU A 8 -3.71 -20.68 -11.39
N GLU A 9 -3.01 -21.17 -10.36
CA GLU A 9 -3.63 -21.95 -9.29
C GLU A 9 -4.11 -21.01 -8.17
N THR A 10 -5.41 -21.07 -7.88
CA THR A 10 -6.08 -20.37 -6.77
C THR A 10 -5.59 -20.90 -5.41
N GLY A 11 -5.05 -20.04 -4.54
CA GLY A 11 -4.67 -20.37 -3.16
C GLY A 11 -3.52 -21.39 -3.04
N SER A 12 -2.46 -21.07 -2.28
CA SER A 12 -1.29 -21.94 -2.24
C SER A 12 -1.48 -23.17 -1.33
N ARG A 13 -1.12 -24.36 -1.84
CA ARG A 13 -0.98 -25.63 -1.09
C ARG A 13 0.19 -25.64 -0.08
N TYR A 14 0.98 -24.56 0.02
CA TYR A 14 2.20 -24.49 0.83
C TYR A 14 2.22 -23.24 1.73
N GLY A 15 2.30 -23.48 3.06
CA GLY A 15 2.44 -22.43 4.09
C GLY A 15 1.15 -21.66 4.40
N ARG A 16 1.25 -20.63 5.26
CA ARG A 16 0.10 -19.82 5.69
C ARG A 16 -0.43 -18.91 4.59
N ASP A 17 -1.75 -18.80 4.49
CA ASP A 17 -2.46 -17.98 3.50
C ASP A 17 -3.80 -17.48 4.06
N VAL A 18 -4.50 -16.66 3.28
CA VAL A 18 -5.71 -15.94 3.69
C VAL A 18 -6.97 -16.57 3.10
N LEU A 19 -7.89 -16.95 3.98
CA LEU A 19 -9.26 -17.35 3.64
C LEU A 19 -10.24 -16.20 3.93
N THR A 20 -11.31 -16.14 3.16
CA THR A 20 -12.43 -15.20 3.36
C THR A 20 -13.77 -15.93 3.33
N ALA A 21 -14.74 -15.41 4.07
CA ALA A 21 -16.13 -15.86 4.06
C ALA A 21 -17.02 -14.62 4.22
N THR A 22 -18.25 -14.71 3.72
CA THR A 22 -19.22 -13.59 3.78
C THR A 22 -20.50 -14.02 4.47
N SER A 23 -21.20 -13.06 5.07
CA SER A 23 -22.50 -13.25 5.70
C SER A 23 -23.33 -11.97 5.55
N GLN A 24 -24.63 -12.14 5.35
CA GLN A 24 -25.58 -11.03 5.30
C GLN A 24 -26.21 -10.72 6.67
N ASP A 25 -26.15 -11.68 7.60
CA ASP A 25 -26.83 -11.60 8.90
C ASP A 25 -25.92 -11.89 10.10
N PHE A 26 -24.62 -12.11 9.85
CA PHE A 26 -23.61 -12.51 10.83
C PHE A 26 -23.88 -13.83 11.56
N ILE A 27 -24.89 -14.59 11.12
CA ILE A 27 -25.26 -15.90 11.67
C ILE A 27 -24.90 -17.00 10.68
N HIS A 28 -25.29 -16.84 9.42
CA HIS A 28 -25.06 -17.80 8.35
C HIS A 28 -23.91 -17.31 7.47
N TRP A 29 -22.85 -18.10 7.37
CA TRP A 29 -21.64 -17.77 6.63
C TRP A 29 -21.50 -18.70 5.43
N THR A 30 -20.94 -18.17 4.34
CA THR A 30 -20.47 -19.01 3.22
C THR A 30 -19.32 -19.90 3.66
N ASP A 31 -19.08 -21.00 2.95
CA ASP A 31 -17.85 -21.77 3.13
C ASP A 31 -16.62 -20.86 2.88
N PRO A 32 -15.56 -20.96 3.69
CA PRO A 32 -14.35 -20.17 3.48
C PRO A 32 -13.68 -20.51 2.15
N VAL A 33 -13.29 -19.48 1.41
CA VAL A 33 -12.54 -19.60 0.14
C VAL A 33 -11.24 -18.82 0.23
N TYR A 34 -10.19 -19.27 -0.46
CA TYR A 34 -8.93 -18.51 -0.54
C TYR A 34 -9.15 -17.22 -1.31
N ILE A 35 -8.53 -16.14 -0.86
CA ILE A 35 -8.36 -14.95 -1.71
C ILE A 35 -7.34 -15.24 -2.81
N ASN A 36 -7.44 -14.52 -3.91
CA ASN A 36 -6.53 -14.63 -5.06
C ASN A 36 -5.60 -13.43 -5.13
N TYR A 37 -4.49 -13.57 -5.83
CA TYR A 37 -3.51 -12.50 -6.05
C TYR A 37 -3.25 -12.31 -7.53
N THR A 38 -3.25 -11.07 -8.02
CA THR A 38 -3.08 -10.79 -9.46
C THR A 38 -1.77 -11.29 -10.04
N GLU A 39 -0.72 -11.31 -9.23
CA GLU A 39 0.64 -11.74 -9.61
C GLU A 39 1.14 -12.91 -8.75
N GLY A 40 0.25 -13.55 -7.99
CA GLY A 40 0.61 -14.53 -6.96
C GLY A 40 1.09 -13.90 -5.65
N ARG A 41 1.54 -14.76 -4.71
CA ARG A 41 2.20 -14.33 -3.45
C ARG A 41 3.60 -14.90 -3.36
N THR A 42 4.50 -14.17 -2.71
CA THR A 42 5.92 -14.55 -2.57
C THR A 42 6.21 -15.38 -1.33
N ASP A 43 5.43 -15.17 -0.25
CA ASP A 43 5.78 -15.63 1.10
C ASP A 43 4.53 -16.08 1.88
N GLU A 44 4.74 -16.70 3.03
CA GLU A 44 3.66 -17.01 3.97
C GLU A 44 3.03 -15.74 4.55
N LEU A 45 1.70 -15.66 4.47
CA LEU A 45 0.96 -14.52 4.98
C LEU A 45 0.23 -14.88 6.26
N TYR A 46 0.45 -14.07 7.28
CA TYR A 46 -0.24 -14.09 8.56
C TYR A 46 -1.03 -12.79 8.69
N ILE A 47 -2.05 -12.74 9.57
CA ILE A 47 -2.88 -11.57 9.91
C ILE A 47 -2.99 -10.52 8.79
N ASN A 48 -4.11 -10.48 8.08
CA ASN A 48 -4.21 -9.69 6.84
C ASN A 48 -4.70 -8.24 7.02
N GLY A 49 -5.40 -7.93 8.12
CA GLY A 49 -5.91 -6.58 8.40
C GLY A 49 -6.80 -5.98 7.29
N ILE A 50 -7.49 -6.81 6.50
CA ILE A 50 -8.29 -6.34 5.36
C ILE A 50 -9.49 -5.50 5.85
N THR A 51 -9.70 -4.34 5.24
CA THR A 51 -10.85 -3.45 5.55
C THR A 51 -11.21 -2.57 4.34
N PRO A 52 -12.49 -2.18 4.16
CA PRO A 52 -12.86 -1.11 3.23
C PRO A 52 -12.16 0.20 3.60
N TYR A 53 -11.62 0.91 2.60
CA TYR A 53 -10.98 2.19 2.85
C TYR A 53 -12.02 3.27 3.17
N PHE A 54 -11.95 3.88 4.35
CA PHE A 54 -12.98 4.82 4.82
C PHE A 54 -13.18 6.06 3.92
N ARG A 55 -12.18 6.46 3.12
CA ARG A 55 -12.29 7.57 2.15
C ARG A 55 -12.66 7.12 0.73
N ALA A 56 -12.56 5.82 0.45
CA ALA A 56 -13.01 5.22 -0.81
C ALA A 56 -13.51 3.77 -0.56
N PRO A 57 -14.72 3.58 0.02
CA PRO A 57 -15.17 2.27 0.52
C PRO A 57 -15.30 1.17 -0.54
N HIS A 58 -15.26 1.54 -1.82
CA HIS A 58 -15.23 0.64 -2.97
C HIS A 58 -13.82 0.05 -3.23
N ILE A 59 -12.85 0.31 -2.35
CA ILE A 59 -11.49 -0.24 -2.36
C ILE A 59 -11.23 -0.87 -1.00
N PHE A 60 -10.85 -2.13 -0.99
CA PHE A 60 -10.31 -2.83 0.18
C PHE A 60 -8.80 -2.60 0.27
N LEU A 61 -8.33 -2.29 1.47
CA LEU A 61 -6.90 -2.28 1.80
C LEU A 61 -6.61 -3.46 2.72
N GLY A 62 -5.47 -4.12 2.53
CA GLY A 62 -4.95 -5.15 3.41
C GLY A 62 -3.50 -4.86 3.78
N PHE A 63 -3.12 -5.27 4.97
CA PHE A 63 -1.77 -5.15 5.52
C PHE A 63 -1.29 -6.53 6.00
N PRO A 64 -1.08 -7.50 5.09
CA PRO A 64 -0.70 -8.83 5.50
C PRO A 64 0.69 -8.82 6.13
N VAL A 65 0.81 -9.54 7.25
CA VAL A 65 2.08 -9.80 7.89
C VAL A 65 2.79 -10.89 7.09
N ARG A 66 3.98 -10.59 6.61
CA ARG A 66 4.85 -11.63 6.06
C ARG A 66 5.51 -12.40 7.19
N TYR A 67 5.50 -13.71 7.09
CA TYR A 67 6.25 -14.60 7.98
C TYR A 67 7.43 -15.21 7.23
N ILE A 68 8.64 -15.01 7.78
CA ILE A 68 9.88 -15.58 7.23
C ILE A 68 10.60 -16.35 8.34
N ASP A 69 10.83 -17.63 8.13
CA ASP A 69 11.71 -18.43 8.97
C ASP A 69 12.85 -19.01 8.13
N ARG A 70 14.05 -18.48 8.35
CA ARG A 70 15.27 -18.92 7.65
C ARG A 70 16.10 -19.90 8.51
N GLY A 71 15.61 -20.24 9.70
CA GLY A 71 16.41 -20.96 10.71
C GLY A 71 17.53 -20.09 11.30
N TRP A 72 18.29 -20.68 12.23
CA TRP A 72 19.44 -20.02 12.85
C TRP A 72 20.63 -19.93 11.90
N SER A 73 21.30 -18.77 11.89
CA SER A 73 22.48 -18.47 11.10
C SER A 73 23.19 -17.25 11.68
N ASP A 74 24.45 -17.01 11.31
CA ASP A 74 25.21 -15.82 11.72
C ASP A 74 24.42 -14.53 11.45
N ALA A 75 23.72 -14.44 10.30
CA ALA A 75 22.88 -13.29 9.97
C ALA A 75 21.68 -13.09 10.93
N ILE A 76 21.11 -14.16 11.48
CA ILE A 76 20.07 -14.06 12.52
C ILE A 76 20.69 -13.68 13.87
N GLU A 77 21.94 -14.07 14.12
CA GLU A 77 22.66 -13.73 15.35
C GLU A 77 23.16 -12.28 15.37
N ASP A 78 23.43 -11.71 14.20
CA ASP A 78 23.74 -10.29 14.00
C ASP A 78 22.53 -9.37 14.25
N LEU A 79 21.31 -9.92 14.17
CA LEU A 79 20.12 -9.16 14.49
C LEU A 79 20.04 -8.85 16.00
N PRO A 80 19.36 -7.76 16.38
CA PRO A 80 19.33 -7.33 17.78
C PRO A 80 18.82 -8.40 18.75
N GLU A 81 19.31 -8.32 19.99
CA GLU A 81 18.84 -9.08 21.14
C GLU A 81 19.03 -10.61 21.05
N LEU A 82 20.21 -11.06 20.61
CA LEU A 82 20.57 -12.48 20.53
C LEU A 82 20.21 -13.29 21.78
N THR A 83 20.50 -12.77 22.98
CA THR A 83 20.13 -13.43 24.25
C THR A 83 18.62 -13.72 24.35
N ASN A 84 17.78 -12.76 23.98
CA ASN A 84 16.32 -12.92 24.00
C ASN A 84 15.86 -13.90 22.91
N ARG A 85 16.49 -13.88 21.74
CA ARG A 85 16.22 -14.85 20.66
C ARG A 85 16.51 -16.27 21.12
N ARG A 86 17.68 -16.50 21.73
CA ARG A 86 18.08 -17.81 22.29
C ARG A 86 17.12 -18.27 23.39
N ARG A 87 16.71 -17.35 24.27
CA ARG A 87 15.70 -17.65 25.30
C ARG A 87 14.38 -18.13 24.67
N ARG A 88 13.86 -17.43 23.67
CA ARG A 88 12.63 -17.83 22.95
C ARG A 88 12.81 -19.15 22.21
N ALA A 89 13.96 -19.36 21.58
CA ALA A 89 14.30 -20.60 20.89
C ALA A 89 14.37 -21.83 21.80
N ASN A 90 14.55 -21.63 23.11
CA ASN A 90 14.60 -22.71 24.11
C ASN A 90 13.30 -22.81 24.93
N ALA A 91 12.29 -21.99 24.64
CA ALA A 91 11.01 -22.03 25.35
C ALA A 91 10.22 -23.28 24.94
N LYS A 92 10.00 -24.20 25.88
CA LYS A 92 9.26 -25.44 25.64
C LYS A 92 7.86 -25.15 25.07
N SER A 93 7.45 -25.97 24.10
CA SER A 93 6.11 -25.98 23.54
C SER A 93 5.72 -27.39 23.13
N GLU A 94 4.49 -27.79 23.41
CA GLU A 94 4.01 -29.14 23.09
C GLU A 94 3.84 -29.37 21.59
N ASN A 95 3.54 -28.31 20.83
CA ASN A 95 3.12 -28.39 19.42
C ASN A 95 4.02 -27.61 18.43
N ASP A 96 5.22 -27.20 18.84
CA ASP A 96 6.03 -26.26 18.06
C ASP A 96 7.52 -26.44 18.33
N THR A 97 8.35 -26.42 17.28
CA THR A 97 9.79 -26.36 17.47
C THR A 97 10.11 -25.01 18.10
N SER A 98 10.66 -25.04 19.31
CA SER A 98 10.94 -23.81 20.05
C SER A 98 11.87 -22.88 19.26
N GLU A 99 12.76 -23.45 18.43
CA GLU A 99 13.79 -22.75 17.64
C GLU A 99 13.26 -21.59 16.80
N ARG A 100 12.14 -21.77 16.09
CA ARG A 100 11.58 -20.74 15.19
C ARG A 100 11.19 -19.46 15.90
N ARG A 101 10.93 -19.52 17.21
CA ARG A 101 10.58 -18.36 18.04
C ARG A 101 11.77 -17.41 18.24
N GLY A 102 12.99 -17.91 18.03
CA GLY A 102 14.21 -17.12 18.03
C GLY A 102 14.63 -16.65 16.63
N SER A 103 14.40 -17.47 15.59
CA SER A 103 14.87 -17.22 14.22
C SER A 103 13.86 -16.53 13.30
N ALA A 104 12.55 -16.73 13.49
CA ALA A 104 11.55 -16.20 12.59
C ALA A 104 11.43 -14.68 12.70
N LEU A 105 11.13 -14.06 11.57
CA LEU A 105 11.01 -12.62 11.36
C LEU A 105 9.67 -12.30 10.73
N THR A 106 9.13 -11.14 11.07
CA THR A 106 7.86 -10.66 10.52
C THR A 106 7.95 -9.19 10.13
N ASP A 107 7.26 -8.84 9.05
CA ASP A 107 7.09 -7.45 8.61
C ASP A 107 5.71 -7.22 7.98
N SER A 108 5.34 -5.95 7.77
CA SER A 108 4.01 -5.57 7.26
C SER A 108 4.09 -5.26 5.77
N MET A 109 3.35 -6.02 4.96
CA MET A 109 3.15 -5.77 3.53
C MET A 109 1.92 -4.91 3.29
N PHE A 110 1.60 -4.65 2.02
CA PHE A 110 0.40 -3.92 1.59
C PHE A 110 -0.25 -4.58 0.39
N MET A 111 -1.57 -4.60 0.35
CA MET A 111 -2.35 -5.08 -0.79
C MET A 111 -3.67 -4.34 -0.94
N THR A 112 -4.23 -4.33 -2.15
CA THR A 112 -5.54 -3.71 -2.42
C THR A 112 -6.44 -4.58 -3.29
N SER A 113 -7.74 -4.41 -3.16
CA SER A 113 -8.74 -5.07 -4.01
C SER A 113 -9.95 -4.17 -4.25
N ARG A 114 -10.67 -4.39 -5.34
CA ARG A 114 -11.97 -3.75 -5.61
C ARG A 114 -13.16 -4.70 -5.39
N ASP A 115 -12.94 -6.00 -5.40
CA ASP A 115 -13.97 -7.03 -5.29
C ASP A 115 -13.93 -7.78 -3.95
N GLY A 116 -12.88 -7.56 -3.14
CA GLY A 116 -12.66 -8.27 -1.87
C GLY A 116 -12.22 -9.73 -2.04
N GLN A 117 -11.99 -10.20 -3.26
CA GLN A 117 -11.66 -11.59 -3.60
C GLN A 117 -10.30 -11.71 -4.29
N THR A 118 -9.96 -10.80 -5.20
CA THR A 118 -8.68 -10.76 -5.92
C THR A 118 -7.91 -9.51 -5.54
N PHE A 119 -6.71 -9.69 -5.00
CA PHE A 119 -5.88 -8.62 -4.47
C PHE A 119 -4.63 -8.39 -5.33
N LYS A 120 -4.25 -7.12 -5.50
CA LYS A 120 -2.89 -6.75 -5.88
C LYS A 120 -2.05 -6.68 -4.62
N LEU A 121 -1.07 -7.57 -4.49
CA LEU A 121 -0.10 -7.60 -3.40
C LEU A 121 1.21 -6.93 -3.85
N TRP A 122 1.74 -6.03 -3.04
CA TRP A 122 3.10 -5.53 -3.22
C TRP A 122 4.07 -6.45 -2.46
N PRO A 123 5.04 -7.10 -3.14
CA PRO A 123 5.93 -8.07 -2.51
C PRO A 123 6.97 -7.40 -1.58
N GLU A 124 7.27 -6.12 -1.78
CA GLU A 124 8.09 -5.33 -0.88
C GLU A 124 7.33 -4.94 0.40
N THR A 125 8.07 -4.89 1.51
CA THR A 125 7.53 -4.46 2.80
C THR A 125 7.03 -3.02 2.76
N PHE A 126 5.81 -2.80 3.25
CA PHE A 126 5.21 -1.47 3.41
C PHE A 126 5.77 -0.75 4.64
N ILE A 127 5.75 -1.40 5.81
CA ILE A 127 6.40 -0.90 7.03
C ILE A 127 7.53 -1.83 7.42
N ARG A 128 8.77 -1.36 7.19
CA ARG A 128 9.98 -2.10 7.55
C ARG A 128 10.22 -2.03 9.07
N PRO A 129 10.74 -3.10 9.68
CA PRO A 129 11.19 -3.13 11.08
C PRO A 129 12.06 -1.91 11.46
N GLY A 130 12.93 -1.44 10.56
CA GLY A 130 13.65 -0.17 10.76
C GLY A 130 14.81 -0.25 11.76
N LEU A 131 15.37 0.92 12.08
CA LEU A 131 16.61 1.07 12.85
C LEU A 131 16.32 1.08 14.35
N ARG A 132 16.21 -0.09 14.99
CA ARG A 132 16.15 -0.16 16.46
C ARG A 132 17.02 -1.28 17.02
N PRO A 133 17.83 -1.01 18.06
CA PRO A 133 18.65 -2.03 18.70
C PRO A 133 17.87 -2.92 19.70
N ARG A 134 16.58 -2.64 19.92
CA ARG A 134 15.69 -3.37 20.83
C ARG A 134 14.25 -3.34 20.33
N ASP A 135 13.44 -4.28 20.83
CA ASP A 135 11.99 -4.32 20.67
C ASP A 135 11.50 -4.46 19.21
N ASN A 136 12.36 -4.99 18.33
CA ASN A 136 12.06 -5.16 16.91
C ASN A 136 12.80 -6.35 16.28
N TRP A 137 12.61 -6.60 14.98
CA TRP A 137 13.26 -7.66 14.20
C TRP A 137 13.00 -9.08 14.73
N ALA A 138 11.89 -9.33 15.41
CA ALA A 138 11.51 -10.65 15.88
C ALA A 138 10.09 -11.01 15.43
N TYR A 139 9.81 -12.31 15.35
CA TYR A 139 8.46 -12.83 15.18
C TYR A 139 7.48 -12.20 16.17
N GLY A 140 6.42 -11.59 15.64
CA GLY A 140 5.38 -10.88 16.41
C GLY A 140 5.58 -9.36 16.50
N ASP A 141 6.74 -8.85 16.08
CA ASP A 141 6.93 -7.42 15.85
C ASP A 141 6.40 -7.03 14.46
N ASN A 142 6.06 -5.75 14.30
CA ASN A 142 5.51 -5.16 13.07
C ASN A 142 4.16 -5.74 12.65
N TYR A 143 3.33 -6.20 13.60
CA TYR A 143 1.96 -6.62 13.26
C TYR A 143 1.08 -5.37 13.19
N PRO A 144 0.54 -5.01 12.02
CA PRO A 144 -0.42 -3.94 11.91
C PRO A 144 -1.71 -4.37 12.61
N ASN A 145 -2.15 -3.56 13.57
CA ASN A 145 -3.45 -3.77 14.20
C ASN A 145 -4.55 -3.41 13.20
N TRP A 146 -5.70 -4.07 13.34
CA TRP A 146 -6.83 -3.78 12.49
C TRP A 146 -7.36 -2.37 12.78
N GLY A 147 -7.49 -1.57 11.74
CA GLY A 147 -7.99 -0.21 11.81
C GLY A 147 -7.01 0.83 11.27
N LEU A 148 -7.56 1.72 10.44
CA LEU A 148 -6.92 2.97 10.05
C LEU A 148 -7.73 4.08 10.69
N VAL A 149 -7.08 4.96 11.45
CA VAL A 149 -7.75 6.08 12.10
C VAL A 149 -7.11 7.39 11.68
N THR A 150 -7.93 8.41 11.52
CA THR A 150 -7.46 9.76 11.27
C THR A 150 -7.07 10.42 12.59
N THR A 151 -5.87 10.99 12.65
CA THR A 151 -5.36 11.70 13.82
C THR A 151 -4.74 13.02 13.41
N LYS A 152 -4.78 14.01 14.29
CA LYS A 152 -4.10 15.29 14.07
C LYS A 152 -2.62 15.09 13.74
N SER A 153 -2.14 15.78 12.70
CA SER A 153 -0.71 15.81 12.37
C SER A 153 0.10 16.38 13.54
N ALA A 154 1.37 15.96 13.62
CA ALA A 154 2.34 16.57 14.52
C ALA A 154 2.85 17.94 14.00
N ILE A 155 2.61 18.26 12.73
CA ILE A 155 3.00 19.52 12.09
C ILE A 155 1.87 20.54 12.27
N ASP A 156 2.19 21.72 12.78
CA ASP A 156 1.17 22.75 13.02
C ASP A 156 0.57 23.25 11.69
N GLY A 157 -0.75 23.40 11.66
CA GLY A 157 -1.51 23.77 10.46
C GLY A 157 -1.60 22.70 9.36
N ALA A 158 -0.93 21.56 9.49
CA ALA A 158 -1.04 20.47 8.51
C ALA A 158 -2.38 19.72 8.63
N PRO A 159 -2.88 19.12 7.52
CA PRO A 159 -4.06 18.26 7.57
C PRO A 159 -3.88 17.07 8.52
N ASP A 160 -4.98 16.44 8.92
CA ASP A 160 -4.90 15.18 9.65
C ASP A 160 -4.20 14.08 8.83
N GLU A 161 -3.62 13.12 9.54
CA GLU A 161 -2.87 11.98 9.00
C GLU A 161 -3.61 10.67 9.25
N ILE A 162 -3.30 9.65 8.46
CA ILE A 162 -3.70 8.27 8.73
C ILE A 162 -2.70 7.69 9.73
N SER A 163 -3.20 7.22 10.86
CA SER A 163 -2.41 6.49 11.86
C SER A 163 -2.60 4.98 11.71
N LEU A 164 -1.48 4.27 11.72
CA LEU A 164 -1.38 2.81 11.84
C LEU A 164 -0.69 2.46 13.16
N TYR A 165 -1.16 1.41 13.82
CA TYR A 165 -0.60 0.98 15.09
C TYR A 165 0.00 -0.40 14.97
N LEU A 166 1.31 -0.52 15.19
CA LEU A 166 2.03 -1.78 15.03
C LEU A 166 2.60 -2.26 16.37
N THR A 167 2.64 -3.58 16.56
CA THR A 167 3.26 -4.19 17.73
C THR A 167 4.78 -4.09 17.68
N GLU A 168 5.38 -3.82 18.84
CA GLU A 168 6.82 -3.85 19.09
C GLU A 168 7.05 -4.52 20.45
N GLY A 169 8.19 -5.16 20.64
CA GLY A 169 8.47 -5.79 21.93
C GLY A 169 7.72 -7.10 22.15
N TYR A 170 7.27 -7.79 21.10
CA TYR A 170 6.47 -9.00 21.27
C TYR A 170 7.28 -10.09 22.00
N TRP A 171 6.65 -10.71 23.00
CA TRP A 171 7.28 -11.69 23.89
C TRP A 171 8.55 -11.19 24.59
N ARG A 172 8.61 -9.89 24.91
CA ARG A 172 9.65 -9.27 25.75
C ARG A 172 9.04 -8.77 27.06
N GLY A 173 9.27 -9.50 28.15
CA GLY A 173 8.79 -9.10 29.48
C GLY A 173 7.27 -9.31 29.67
N GLU A 174 6.64 -8.39 30.40
CA GLU A 174 5.22 -8.49 30.83
C GLU A 174 4.25 -7.76 29.89
N SER A 175 4.76 -6.96 28.95
CA SER A 175 3.95 -6.13 28.05
C SER A 175 4.61 -5.97 26.69
N LEU A 176 3.81 -5.70 25.66
CA LEU A 176 4.29 -5.22 24.36
C LEU A 176 4.02 -3.73 24.21
N ASN A 177 4.70 -3.10 23.25
CA ASN A 177 4.47 -1.72 22.85
C ASN A 177 3.55 -1.66 21.64
N LEU A 178 2.70 -0.63 21.60
CA LEU A 178 1.90 -0.29 20.43
C LEU A 178 2.43 1.02 19.84
N ARG A 179 3.09 0.94 18.69
CA ARG A 179 3.72 2.10 18.04
C ARG A 179 2.79 2.70 17.01
N ARG A 180 2.55 4.01 17.13
CA ARG A 180 1.89 4.79 16.09
C ARG A 180 2.87 5.14 14.97
N TYR A 181 2.53 4.73 13.76
CA TYR A 181 3.09 5.21 12.50
C TYR A 181 2.06 6.14 11.86
N THR A 182 2.52 7.15 11.12
CA THR A 182 1.62 8.05 10.40
C THR A 182 1.93 8.08 8.92
N LEU A 183 0.90 8.36 8.13
CA LEU A 183 0.92 8.46 6.68
C LEU A 183 0.07 9.67 6.27
N ARG A 184 0.51 10.41 5.25
CA ARG A 184 -0.34 11.43 4.61
C ARG A 184 -1.68 10.81 4.17
N LEU A 185 -2.72 11.63 4.07
CA LEU A 185 -4.01 11.17 3.54
C LEU A 185 -3.87 10.63 2.11
N ASP A 186 -4.47 9.46 1.90
CA ASP A 186 -4.51 8.75 0.62
C ASP A 186 -3.11 8.44 0.01
N GLY A 187 -2.05 8.37 0.84
CA GLY A 187 -0.65 8.26 0.39
C GLY A 187 -0.03 6.86 0.38
N PHE A 188 -0.81 5.79 0.20
CA PHE A 188 -0.32 4.41 0.36
C PHE A 188 0.66 3.96 -0.73
N VAL A 189 0.37 4.28 -1.99
CA VAL A 189 1.19 3.92 -3.16
C VAL A 189 1.09 5.06 -4.16
N SER A 190 2.18 5.34 -4.86
CA SER A 190 2.25 6.38 -5.90
C SER A 190 2.80 5.85 -7.21
N VAL A 191 2.49 6.56 -8.30
CA VAL A 191 3.33 6.58 -9.49
C VAL A 191 4.44 7.59 -9.24
N GLN A 192 5.68 7.18 -9.43
CA GLN A 192 6.87 7.97 -9.10
C GLN A 192 7.73 8.20 -10.33
N ALA A 193 8.33 9.39 -10.44
CA ALA A 193 9.38 9.66 -11.41
C ALA A 193 10.58 10.34 -10.75
N PRO A 194 11.82 9.97 -11.12
CA PRO A 194 13.02 10.68 -10.68
C PRO A 194 13.12 12.07 -11.30
N LEU A 195 14.13 12.86 -10.92
CA LEU A 195 14.39 14.18 -11.49
C LEU A 195 14.66 14.17 -13.00
N SER A 196 15.10 13.04 -13.59
CA SER A 196 15.22 12.90 -15.05
C SER A 196 13.86 12.85 -15.76
N GLY A 197 12.77 12.74 -15.01
CA GLY A 197 11.41 12.68 -15.53
C GLY A 197 10.92 11.26 -15.80
N GLY A 198 9.62 11.15 -16.03
CA GLY A 198 8.91 9.94 -16.41
C GLY A 198 7.47 10.27 -16.79
N GLU A 199 6.80 9.33 -17.47
CA GLU A 199 5.41 9.54 -17.87
C GLU A 199 4.56 8.29 -17.73
N VAL A 200 3.26 8.50 -17.53
CA VAL A 200 2.26 7.45 -17.50
C VAL A 200 1.01 7.90 -18.24
N VAL A 201 0.42 7.00 -19.02
CA VAL A 201 -0.86 7.21 -19.70
C VAL A 201 -1.89 6.26 -19.11
N THR A 202 -3.05 6.79 -18.73
CA THR A 202 -4.15 5.96 -18.20
C THR A 202 -4.74 5.07 -19.29
N LYS A 203 -5.53 4.07 -18.87
CA LYS A 203 -6.56 3.50 -19.76
C LYS A 203 -7.60 4.58 -20.08
N ALA A 204 -8.40 4.35 -21.12
CA ALA A 204 -9.59 5.15 -21.40
C ALA A 204 -10.45 5.30 -20.14
N LEU A 205 -10.86 6.53 -19.85
CA LEU A 205 -11.80 6.81 -18.78
C LEU A 205 -12.88 7.75 -19.28
N THR A 206 -14.10 7.54 -18.77
CA THR A 206 -15.21 8.48 -18.90
C THR A 206 -15.49 9.04 -17.53
N PHE A 207 -15.71 10.34 -17.44
CA PHE A 207 -15.85 11.03 -16.17
C PHE A 207 -17.05 11.98 -16.17
N ALA A 208 -17.48 12.35 -14.96
CA ALA A 208 -18.36 13.47 -14.68
C ALA A 208 -17.59 14.52 -13.85
N GLY A 209 -18.03 15.78 -13.91
CA GLY A 209 -17.36 16.91 -13.27
C GLY A 209 -16.73 17.88 -14.26
N ARG A 210 -16.11 18.93 -13.71
CA ARG A 210 -15.54 20.06 -14.43
C ARG A 210 -14.11 20.41 -14.06
N GLN A 211 -13.53 19.79 -13.03
CA GLN A 211 -12.14 20.00 -12.64
C GLN A 211 -11.41 18.68 -12.44
N LEU A 212 -10.18 18.58 -12.93
CA LEU A 212 -9.25 17.51 -12.59
C LEU A 212 -8.46 17.89 -11.33
N MET A 213 -8.49 17.04 -10.31
CA MET A 213 -7.77 17.22 -9.05
C MET A 213 -6.75 16.11 -8.82
N LEU A 214 -5.58 16.47 -8.29
CA LEU A 214 -4.49 15.54 -7.96
C LEU A 214 -4.23 15.51 -6.46
N ASN A 215 -3.96 14.30 -5.93
CA ASN A 215 -3.21 14.12 -4.70
C ASN A 215 -1.78 13.73 -5.08
N PHE A 216 -0.81 14.58 -4.74
CA PHE A 216 0.57 14.44 -5.19
C PHE A 216 1.55 15.07 -4.20
N SER A 217 2.83 14.74 -4.36
CA SER A 217 3.96 15.39 -3.69
C SER A 217 5.10 15.54 -4.69
N ALA A 218 5.64 16.74 -4.84
CA ALA A 218 6.79 17.02 -5.68
C ALA A 218 7.86 17.76 -4.88
N SER A 219 9.13 17.53 -5.21
CA SER A 219 10.23 18.29 -4.62
C SER A 219 10.22 19.75 -5.10
N ALA A 220 11.09 20.60 -4.52
CA ALA A 220 11.26 21.97 -4.98
C ALA A 220 11.73 22.09 -6.44
N ALA A 221 12.39 21.06 -6.97
CA ALA A 221 12.81 20.97 -8.38
C ALA A 221 11.89 20.10 -9.23
N GLY A 222 10.85 19.54 -8.60
CA GLY A 222 9.90 18.62 -9.19
C GLY A 222 8.61 19.29 -9.61
N SER A 223 7.90 18.62 -10.51
CA SER A 223 6.60 19.07 -11.01
C SER A 223 5.80 17.92 -11.62
N ILE A 224 4.50 18.17 -11.80
CA ILE A 224 3.62 17.35 -12.63
C ILE A 224 3.00 18.25 -13.69
N ARG A 225 2.93 17.76 -14.93
CA ARG A 225 2.06 18.29 -15.98
C ARG A 225 1.10 17.21 -16.43
N VAL A 226 -0.07 17.63 -16.92
CA VAL A 226 -1.10 16.72 -17.40
C VAL A 226 -1.57 17.16 -18.77
N GLU A 227 -1.63 16.20 -19.67
CA GLU A 227 -2.21 16.35 -20.99
C GLU A 227 -3.41 15.41 -21.13
N ILE A 228 -4.46 15.88 -21.81
CA ILE A 228 -5.64 15.08 -22.09
C ILE A 228 -5.59 14.61 -23.55
N LEU A 229 -5.60 13.30 -23.74
CA LEU A 229 -5.51 12.64 -25.02
C LEU A 229 -6.88 12.09 -25.46
N ARG A 230 -7.07 12.02 -26.78
CA ARG A 230 -8.14 11.23 -27.38
C ARG A 230 -7.82 9.74 -27.25
N ASP A 231 -8.80 8.94 -26.82
CA ASP A 231 -8.63 7.52 -26.53
C ASP A 231 -7.97 6.69 -27.66
N GLN A 232 -8.41 6.87 -28.91
CA GLN A 232 -8.01 5.99 -30.02
C GLN A 232 -6.79 6.45 -30.84
N MET A 233 -6.27 7.66 -30.58
CA MET A 233 -5.18 8.21 -31.40
C MET A 233 -3.99 8.67 -30.57
N ASP A 234 -4.10 8.61 -29.23
CA ASP A 234 -3.17 9.26 -28.28
C ASP A 234 -2.83 10.70 -28.71
N ALA A 235 -3.78 11.35 -29.37
CA ALA A 235 -3.64 12.68 -29.92
C ALA A 235 -4.08 13.70 -28.87
N PRO A 236 -3.24 14.71 -28.56
CA PRO A 236 -3.60 15.76 -27.62
C PRO A 236 -4.88 16.51 -28.02
N ILE A 237 -5.67 16.88 -27.03
CA ILE A 237 -6.83 17.76 -27.22
C ILE A 237 -6.35 19.20 -27.08
N SER A 238 -6.53 20.00 -28.13
CA SER A 238 -6.17 21.44 -28.13
C SER A 238 -6.78 22.18 -26.94
N GLY A 239 -5.95 22.96 -26.23
CA GLY A 239 -6.29 23.64 -24.96
C GLY A 239 -6.06 22.78 -23.72
N PHE A 240 -5.70 21.50 -23.89
CA PHE A 240 -5.35 20.57 -22.81
C PHE A 240 -4.03 19.83 -23.08
N THR A 241 -3.11 20.47 -23.81
CA THR A 241 -1.79 19.91 -24.14
C THR A 241 -0.80 20.11 -22.97
N LEU A 242 0.37 19.48 -23.03
CA LEU A 242 1.44 19.72 -22.04
C LEU A 242 1.96 21.17 -22.05
N ASP A 243 1.95 21.83 -23.21
CA ASP A 243 2.39 23.22 -23.35
C ASP A 243 1.35 24.20 -22.79
N ASP A 244 0.06 23.83 -22.89
CA ASP A 244 -1.03 24.58 -22.27
C ASP A 244 -1.08 24.35 -20.75
N CYS A 245 -0.54 23.23 -20.24
CA CYS A 245 -0.65 22.85 -18.83
C CYS A 245 0.24 23.74 -17.95
N VAL A 246 -0.37 24.37 -16.96
CA VAL A 246 0.36 25.05 -15.88
C VAL A 246 1.00 23.99 -15.00
N GLU A 247 2.28 24.14 -14.68
CA GLU A 247 2.98 23.19 -13.81
C GLU A 247 2.33 23.08 -12.44
N VAL A 248 2.14 21.83 -12.02
CA VAL A 248 1.63 21.48 -10.70
C VAL A 248 2.82 21.25 -9.78
N LEU A 249 2.98 22.14 -8.81
CA LEU A 249 4.13 22.20 -7.88
C LEU A 249 3.67 22.01 -6.44
N GLY A 250 4.55 21.45 -5.61
CA GLY A 250 4.38 21.33 -4.16
C GLY A 250 3.80 20.00 -3.70
N ASP A 251 3.07 20.03 -2.60
CA ASP A 251 2.43 18.88 -1.97
C ASP A 251 0.98 19.24 -1.64
N ASP A 252 0.03 18.49 -2.20
CA ASP A 252 -1.40 18.75 -2.02
C ASP A 252 -2.23 17.47 -2.06
N LEU A 253 -3.36 17.47 -1.36
CA LEU A 253 -4.32 16.38 -1.34
C LEU A 253 -5.39 16.52 -2.43
N ALA A 254 -5.60 17.73 -2.98
CA ALA A 254 -6.65 18.02 -3.95
C ALA A 254 -6.32 19.23 -4.84
N ARG A 255 -5.12 19.25 -5.45
CA ARG A 255 -4.71 20.34 -6.35
C ARG A 255 -5.45 20.28 -7.67
N VAL A 256 -6.15 21.36 -7.99
CA VAL A 256 -6.79 21.56 -9.29
C VAL A 256 -5.73 21.78 -10.37
N VAL A 257 -5.78 20.95 -11.42
CA VAL A 257 -4.98 21.11 -12.63
C VAL A 257 -5.55 22.25 -13.46
N ARG A 258 -4.66 23.07 -14.03
CA ARG A 258 -5.03 24.21 -14.86
C ARG A 258 -4.27 24.16 -16.18
N TRP A 259 -4.95 24.54 -17.24
CA TRP A 259 -4.34 24.85 -18.53
C TRP A 259 -4.43 26.36 -18.79
N ALA A 260 -3.90 26.82 -19.94
CA ALA A 260 -3.86 28.22 -20.32
C ALA A 260 -5.24 28.91 -20.23
N ASP A 261 -6.30 28.21 -20.65
CA ASP A 261 -7.69 28.70 -20.62
C ASP A 261 -8.41 28.44 -19.29
N GLY A 262 -7.73 27.90 -18.27
CA GLY A 262 -8.26 27.64 -16.95
C GLY A 262 -8.42 26.14 -16.59
N PRO A 263 -9.17 25.83 -15.52
CA PRO A 263 -9.31 24.46 -15.01
C PRO A 263 -10.48 23.67 -15.61
N ASP A 264 -11.34 24.30 -16.41
CA ASP A 264 -12.60 23.68 -16.84
C ASP A 264 -12.39 22.58 -17.88
N VAL A 265 -12.78 21.36 -17.51
CA VAL A 265 -12.79 20.18 -18.38
C VAL A 265 -14.21 19.72 -18.74
N SER A 266 -15.24 20.49 -18.37
CA SER A 266 -16.66 20.10 -18.55
C SER A 266 -17.02 19.74 -19.99
N ARG A 267 -16.40 20.38 -20.99
CA ARG A 267 -16.59 20.09 -22.43
C ARG A 267 -16.18 18.66 -22.83
N LEU A 268 -15.42 17.97 -21.98
CA LEU A 268 -14.95 16.59 -22.17
C LEU A 268 -15.72 15.58 -21.32
N ALA A 269 -16.57 16.03 -20.38
CA ALA A 269 -17.36 15.14 -19.54
C ALA A 269 -18.24 14.21 -20.40
N GLY A 270 -18.36 12.95 -19.98
CA GLY A 270 -19.09 11.91 -20.72
C GLY A 270 -18.39 11.39 -21.98
N LYS A 271 -17.22 11.91 -22.36
CA LYS A 271 -16.42 11.42 -23.49
C LYS A 271 -15.27 10.56 -22.99
N PRO A 272 -14.92 9.46 -23.69
CA PRO A 272 -13.74 8.68 -23.36
C PRO A 272 -12.47 9.49 -23.67
N VAL A 273 -11.63 9.65 -22.66
CA VAL A 273 -10.33 10.34 -22.75
C VAL A 273 -9.25 9.52 -22.05
N ARG A 274 -7.99 9.84 -22.30
CA ARG A 274 -6.85 9.32 -21.53
C ARG A 274 -6.09 10.51 -20.93
N LEU A 275 -5.51 10.31 -19.76
CA LEU A 275 -4.66 11.31 -19.13
C LEU A 275 -3.21 10.87 -19.28
N ARG A 276 -2.37 11.74 -19.85
CA ARG A 276 -0.91 11.60 -19.83
C ARG A 276 -0.37 12.49 -18.73
N PHE A 277 0.23 11.86 -17.73
CA PHE A 277 0.96 12.56 -16.68
C PHE A 277 2.44 12.56 -17.03
N VAL A 278 3.06 13.73 -17.01
CA VAL A 278 4.51 13.89 -17.07
C VAL A 278 4.97 14.35 -15.70
N LEU A 279 5.78 13.52 -15.04
CA LEU A 279 6.25 13.73 -13.68
C LEU A 279 7.76 13.99 -13.71
N LYS A 280 8.21 14.81 -12.78
CA LYS A 280 9.63 15.05 -12.51
C LYS A 280 9.82 15.17 -11.01
N ASP A 281 10.65 14.31 -10.41
CA ASP A 281 10.92 14.26 -8.96
C ASP A 281 9.63 14.42 -8.13
N ALA A 282 8.66 13.56 -8.44
CA ALA A 282 7.29 13.66 -7.94
C ALA A 282 6.62 12.29 -7.79
N ASP A 283 5.69 12.27 -6.85
CA ASP A 283 4.77 11.20 -6.48
C ASP A 283 3.33 11.61 -6.86
N LEU A 284 2.66 10.84 -7.72
CA LEU A 284 1.22 10.96 -7.95
C LEU A 284 0.50 9.82 -7.23
N PHE A 285 -0.27 10.14 -6.19
CA PHE A 285 -0.99 9.16 -5.37
C PHE A 285 -2.37 8.83 -5.94
N SER A 286 -3.13 9.86 -6.34
CA SER A 286 -4.44 9.68 -6.96
C SER A 286 -4.86 10.89 -7.77
N PHE A 287 -5.87 10.69 -8.61
CA PHE A 287 -6.54 11.76 -9.34
C PHE A 287 -8.04 11.52 -9.35
N ARG A 288 -8.83 12.59 -9.47
CA ARG A 288 -10.28 12.51 -9.61
C ARG A 288 -10.81 13.71 -10.39
N PHE A 289 -12.00 13.55 -10.95
CA PHE A 289 -12.79 14.67 -11.44
C PHE A 289 -13.79 15.10 -10.37
N SER A 290 -13.96 16.41 -10.19
CA SER A 290 -14.95 17.00 -9.29
C SER A 290 -15.86 17.98 -10.01
N GLU A 291 -16.99 18.29 -9.39
CA GLU A 291 -17.78 19.48 -9.71
C GLU A 291 -16.99 20.79 -9.46
#